data_AF-A0A7Z2VW96-F1
#
_entry.id   AF-A0A7Z2VW96-F1
#
_cell.length_a   1.000
_cell.length_b   1.000
_cell.length_c   1.000
_cell.angle_alpha   90.00
_cell.angle_beta   90.00
_cell.angle_gamma   90.00
#
_symmetry.space_group_name_H-M   'P 1'
#
loop_
_entity.id
_entity.type
_entity.pdbx_description
1 polymer ?
#
loop_
_entity_poly.entity_id
_entity_poly.type
_entity_poly.pdbx_seq_one_letter_code
_entity_poly.pdbx_strand_id
1 'polypeptide(L)'
;MSTWGTARHVDYAGFDDVVHVLSRSKGVSFNWVLWLRKRIWWDLNDRYRRRADGSPWPGLPNWPVAAERKNMEVMLHMLQDGEARPGCMIQQGELLRLLGRFDEAIAVLRAVPVDGHSEVRAVKIEKLARGCDSLVRELSRPTW
;
A
#
# COMPACT_ATOMS: atom_id res chain seq x y z
N MET A 1 39.90 -3.86 0.88
CA MET A 1 38.98 -3.17 -0.06
C MET A 1 38.23 -4.24 -0.83
N SER A 2 36.94 -4.42 -0.59
CA SER A 2 36.14 -5.36 -1.40
C SER A 2 36.00 -4.79 -2.81
N THR A 3 36.44 -5.55 -3.81
CA THR A 3 36.32 -5.20 -5.22
C THR A 3 34.89 -5.44 -5.67
N TRP A 4 34.34 -4.55 -6.50
CA TRP A 4 32.96 -4.65 -7.02
C TRP A 4 32.63 -5.99 -7.67
N GLY A 5 33.63 -6.72 -8.19
CA GLY A 5 33.47 -8.04 -8.81
C GLY A 5 33.09 -9.18 -7.85
N THR A 6 33.18 -9.01 -6.53
CA THR A 6 32.75 -10.02 -5.54
C THR A 6 31.48 -9.63 -4.79
N ALA A 7 30.89 -8.49 -5.11
CA ALA A 7 29.63 -8.07 -4.51
C ALA A 7 28.50 -8.99 -4.99
N ARG A 8 27.74 -9.55 -4.04
CA ARG A 8 26.54 -10.35 -4.34
C ARG A 8 25.51 -9.45 -5.02
N HIS A 9 25.06 -9.84 -6.22
CA HIS A 9 23.95 -9.19 -6.88
C HIS A 9 22.69 -9.33 -6.03
N VAL A 10 22.03 -8.21 -5.75
CA VAL A 10 20.76 -8.17 -5.02
C VAL A 10 19.68 -7.85 -6.04
N ASP A 11 18.85 -8.83 -6.38
CA ASP A 11 17.82 -8.68 -7.42
C ASP A 11 16.71 -7.70 -7.00
N TYR A 12 16.43 -7.59 -5.69
CA TYR A 12 15.43 -6.68 -5.14
C TYR A 12 15.85 -6.17 -3.76
N ALA A 13 15.63 -4.88 -3.51
CA ALA A 13 15.77 -4.29 -2.17
C ALA A 13 14.76 -4.94 -1.21
N GLY A 14 15.25 -5.42 -0.07
CA GLY A 14 14.43 -5.97 1.00
C GLY A 14 13.65 -4.88 1.74
N PHE A 15 12.71 -5.29 2.60
CA PHE A 15 11.93 -4.35 3.41
C PHE A 15 12.81 -3.39 4.22
N ASP A 16 13.83 -3.92 4.89
CA ASP A 16 14.75 -3.13 5.71
C ASP A 16 15.56 -2.14 4.88
N ASP A 17 15.95 -2.51 3.65
CA ASP A 17 16.62 -1.60 2.71
C ASP A 17 15.70 -0.44 2.32
N VAL A 18 14.43 -0.73 2.04
CA VAL A 18 13.42 0.28 1.68
C VAL A 18 13.17 1.24 2.86
N VAL A 19 13.04 0.73 4.09
CA VAL A 19 12.90 1.57 5.29
C VAL A 19 14.17 2.39 5.51
N HIS A 20 15.36 1.80 5.34
CA HIS A 20 16.64 2.48 5.48
C HIS A 20 16.76 3.66 4.51
N VAL A 21 16.44 3.44 3.23
CA VAL A 21 16.50 4.49 2.20
C VAL A 21 15.45 5.57 2.47
N LEU A 22 14.22 5.20 2.86
CA LEU A 22 13.18 6.17 3.20
C LEU A 22 13.61 7.08 4.35
N SER A 23 14.28 6.56 5.38
CA SER A 23 14.78 7.37 6.51
C SER A 23 15.81 8.43 6.10
N ARG A 24 16.42 8.28 4.92
CA ARG A 24 17.45 9.16 4.35
C ARG A 24 16.98 9.92 3.12
N SER A 25 15.68 9.91 2.82
CA SER A 25 15.14 10.43 1.56
C SER A 25 15.04 11.96 1.49
N LYS A 26 15.80 12.70 2.31
CA LYS A 26 15.80 14.17 2.27
C LYS A 26 16.35 14.64 0.92
N GLY A 27 15.58 15.48 0.21
CA GLY A 27 15.95 15.97 -1.12
C GLY A 27 15.74 14.96 -2.26
N VAL A 28 15.17 13.79 -1.97
CA VAL A 28 14.76 12.83 -3.01
C VAL A 28 13.44 13.27 -3.63
N SER A 29 13.24 12.97 -4.93
CA SER A 29 12.04 13.37 -5.66
C SER A 29 10.76 12.78 -5.07
N PHE A 30 9.67 13.54 -5.21
CA PHE A 30 8.34 13.15 -4.74
C PHE A 30 7.94 11.73 -5.19
N ASN A 31 8.13 11.42 -6.48
CA ASN A 31 7.76 10.11 -7.05
C ASN A 31 8.54 8.95 -6.42
N TRP A 32 9.82 9.16 -6.11
CA TRP A 32 10.63 8.15 -5.45
C TRP A 32 10.16 7.93 -4.01
N VAL A 33 9.97 9.01 -3.24
CA VAL A 33 9.48 8.91 -1.87
C VAL A 33 8.12 8.19 -1.84
N LEU A 34 7.22 8.52 -2.76
CA LEU A 34 5.92 7.86 -2.87
C LEU A 34 6.08 6.36 -3.18
N TRP A 35 7.02 5.99 -4.05
CA TRP A 35 7.31 4.59 -4.37
C TRP A 35 7.81 3.82 -3.14
N LEU A 36 8.75 4.37 -2.36
CA LEU A 36 9.28 3.72 -1.13
C LEU A 36 8.15 3.43 -0.15
N ARG A 37 7.29 4.44 0.06
CA ARG A 37 6.17 4.33 1.00
C ARG A 37 5.13 3.31 0.53
N LYS A 38 4.82 3.28 -0.77
CA LYS A 38 3.94 2.27 -1.40
C LYS A 38 4.50 0.87 -1.23
N ARG A 39 5.82 0.69 -1.42
CA ARG A 39 6.48 -0.59 -1.24
C ARG A 39 6.33 -1.10 0.20
N ILE A 40 6.62 -0.25 1.18
CA ILE A 40 6.40 -0.57 2.60
C ILE A 40 4.93 -0.95 2.88
N TRP A 41 3.98 -0.16 2.38
CA TRP A 41 2.55 -0.44 2.56
C TRP A 41 2.14 -1.80 1.96
N TRP A 42 2.62 -2.14 0.77
CA TRP A 42 2.33 -3.43 0.15
C TRP A 42 2.96 -4.61 0.89
N ASP A 43 4.22 -4.49 1.30
CA ASP A 43 4.91 -5.57 2.01
C ASP A 43 4.27 -5.85 3.38
N LEU A 44 3.69 -4.83 4.02
CA LEU A 44 2.98 -4.97 5.29
C LEU A 44 1.56 -5.49 5.15
N ASN A 45 0.92 -5.34 3.98
CA ASN A 45 -0.43 -5.86 3.76
C ASN A 45 -0.52 -7.37 3.95
N ASP A 46 0.55 -8.11 3.65
CA ASP A 46 0.58 -9.57 3.81
C ASP A 46 0.49 -10.00 5.29
N ARG A 47 0.80 -9.12 6.24
CA ARG A 47 0.66 -9.40 7.68
C ARG A 47 -0.76 -9.58 8.17
N TYR A 48 -1.69 -9.07 7.39
CA TYR A 48 -3.12 -9.17 7.67
C TYR A 48 -3.79 -10.29 6.87
N ARG A 49 -3.05 -10.91 5.94
CA ARG A 49 -3.53 -12.05 5.18
C ARG A 49 -3.35 -13.32 6.00
N ARG A 50 -4.31 -14.22 5.86
CA ARG A 50 -4.24 -15.58 6.39
C ARG A 50 -4.24 -16.54 5.23
N ARG A 51 -3.51 -17.64 5.37
CA ARG A 51 -3.58 -18.78 4.46
C ARG A 51 -4.96 -19.44 4.57
N ALA A 52 -5.27 -20.34 3.63
CA ALA A 52 -6.53 -21.07 3.62
C ALA A 52 -6.80 -21.86 4.92
N ASP A 53 -5.75 -22.31 5.60
CA ASP A 53 -5.79 -23.00 6.89
C ASP A 53 -5.90 -22.05 8.11
N GLY A 54 -5.97 -20.73 7.87
CA GLY A 54 -6.04 -19.70 8.90
C GLY A 54 -4.69 -19.25 9.48
N SER A 55 -3.59 -19.92 9.12
CA SER A 55 -2.25 -19.57 9.60
C SER A 55 -1.74 -18.25 8.99
N PRO A 56 -0.88 -17.50 9.70
CA PRO A 56 -0.26 -16.30 9.15
C PRO A 56 0.78 -16.65 8.09
N TRP A 57 1.10 -15.69 7.22
CA TRP A 57 2.22 -15.83 6.30
C TRP A 57 3.56 -15.77 7.06
N PRO A 58 4.55 -16.64 6.77
CA PRO A 58 5.84 -16.62 7.43
C PRO A 58 6.75 -15.52 6.86
N GLY A 59 7.73 -15.08 7.66
CA GLY A 59 8.78 -14.16 7.18
C GLY A 59 8.31 -12.74 6.89
N LEU A 60 7.16 -12.34 7.47
CA LEU A 60 6.60 -11.01 7.28
C LEU A 60 7.43 -9.94 7.98
N PRO A 61 7.54 -8.74 7.39
CA PRO A 61 8.20 -7.62 8.04
C PRO A 61 7.52 -7.25 9.36
N ASN A 62 8.34 -6.99 10.38
CA ASN A 62 7.87 -6.43 11.63
C ASN A 62 8.07 -4.91 11.60
N TRP A 63 6.98 -4.14 11.55
CA TRP A 63 7.03 -2.68 11.62
C TRP A 63 5.98 -2.15 12.60
N PRO A 64 6.31 -1.17 13.47
CA PRO A 64 5.38 -0.67 14.46
C PRO A 64 4.07 -0.18 13.82
N VAL A 65 2.93 -0.59 14.38
CA VAL A 65 1.59 -0.22 13.88
C VAL A 65 1.43 1.30 13.78
N ALA A 66 1.97 2.05 14.74
CA ALA A 66 1.97 3.51 14.71
C ALA A 66 2.77 4.07 13.51
N ALA A 67 3.91 3.47 13.17
CA ALA A 67 4.72 3.87 12.03
C ALA A 67 4.01 3.55 10.70
N GLU A 68 3.33 2.41 10.62
CA GLU A 68 2.51 2.06 9.45
C GLU A 68 1.35 3.02 9.25
N ARG A 69 0.58 3.31 10.32
CA ARG A 69 -0.48 4.31 10.28
C ARG A 69 0.07 5.65 9.79
N LYS A 70 1.20 6.09 10.34
CA LYS A 70 1.83 7.35 9.92
C LYS A 70 2.26 7.32 8.46
N ASN A 71 2.76 6.19 7.96
CA ASN A 71 3.11 6.03 6.55
C ASN A 71 1.88 6.17 5.64
N MET A 72 0.76 5.53 6.01
CA MET A 72 -0.49 5.66 5.26
C MET A 72 -1.02 7.10 5.23
N GLU A 73 -0.95 7.82 6.35
CA GLU A 73 -1.33 9.24 6.41
C GLU A 73 -0.47 10.11 5.49
N VAL A 74 0.85 9.92 5.51
CA VAL A 74 1.76 10.67 4.63
C VAL A 74 1.51 10.33 3.17
N MET A 75 1.32 9.06 2.83
CA MET A 75 0.98 8.66 1.47
C MET A 75 -0.34 9.28 0.99
N LEU A 76 -1.36 9.31 1.85
CA LEU A 76 -2.64 9.91 1.54
C LEU A 76 -2.47 11.39 1.19
N HIS A 77 -1.75 12.14 2.02
CA HIS A 77 -1.46 13.55 1.77
C HIS A 77 -0.69 13.75 0.46
N MET A 78 0.36 12.96 0.23
CA MET A 78 1.12 13.01 -1.03
C MET A 78 0.22 12.76 -2.24
N LEU A 79 -0.66 11.75 -2.17
CA LEU A 79 -1.55 11.42 -3.28
C LEU A 79 -2.61 12.50 -3.52
N GLN A 80 -3.05 13.22 -2.49
CA GLN A 80 -4.02 14.32 -2.60
C GLN A 80 -3.41 15.55 -3.28
N ASP A 81 -2.13 15.83 -3.03
CA ASP A 81 -1.40 16.94 -3.66
C ASP A 81 -0.94 16.60 -5.09
N GLY A 82 -1.00 15.32 -5.47
CA GLY A 82 -0.60 14.82 -6.78
C GLY A 82 -1.70 14.91 -7.84
N GLU A 83 -1.36 14.50 -9.06
CA GLU A 83 -2.33 14.44 -10.16
C GLU A 83 -3.44 13.41 -9.89
N ALA A 84 -4.69 13.82 -10.14
CA ALA A 84 -5.90 13.01 -9.96
C ALA A 84 -6.05 11.93 -11.04
N ARG A 85 -5.11 10.99 -11.10
CA ARG A 85 -5.18 9.81 -11.96
C ARG A 85 -6.04 8.73 -11.30
N PRO A 86 -6.83 7.93 -12.06
CA PRO A 86 -7.68 6.88 -11.50
C PRO A 86 -6.96 5.95 -10.52
N GLY A 87 -5.72 5.53 -10.85
CA GLY A 87 -4.90 4.70 -9.96
C GLY A 87 -4.54 5.37 -8.63
N CYS A 88 -4.31 6.68 -8.62
CA CYS A 88 -4.04 7.45 -7.41
C CYS A 88 -5.30 7.57 -6.54
N MET A 89 -6.46 7.83 -7.16
CA MET A 89 -7.75 7.93 -6.46
C MET A 89 -8.12 6.60 -5.80
N ILE A 90 -7.91 5.47 -6.49
CA ILE A 90 -8.13 4.13 -5.91
C ILE A 90 -7.23 3.91 -4.69
N GLN A 91 -5.96 4.32 -4.77
CA GLN A 91 -5.02 4.22 -3.65
C GLN A 91 -5.43 5.12 -2.47
N GLN A 92 -5.86 6.35 -2.74
CA GLN A 92 -6.41 7.24 -1.71
C GLN A 92 -7.62 6.60 -1.02
N GLY A 93 -8.57 6.07 -1.79
CA GLY A 93 -9.76 5.40 -1.26
C GLY A 93 -9.40 4.19 -0.37
N GLU A 94 -8.45 3.36 -0.80
CA GLU A 94 -7.99 2.23 0.01
C GLU A 94 -7.28 2.70 1.29
N LEU A 95 -6.42 3.73 1.23
CA LEU A 95 -5.77 4.28 2.42
C LEU A 95 -6.78 4.85 3.41
N LEU A 96 -7.77 5.61 2.92
CA LEU A 96 -8.86 6.16 3.73
C LEU A 96 -9.64 5.03 4.43
N ARG A 97 -9.98 3.96 3.70
CA ARG A 97 -10.64 2.77 4.25
C ARG A 97 -9.80 2.12 5.36
N LEU A 98 -8.51 1.87 5.12
CA LEU A 98 -7.60 1.25 6.09
C LEU A 98 -7.35 2.13 7.32
N LEU A 99 -7.46 3.45 7.18
CA LEU A 99 -7.39 4.40 8.28
C LEU A 99 -8.70 4.54 9.06
N GLY A 100 -9.80 3.91 8.60
CA GLY A 100 -11.14 3.98 9.22
C GLY A 100 -11.96 5.20 8.79
N ARG A 101 -11.52 5.94 7.77
CA ARG A 101 -12.19 7.14 7.20
C ARG A 101 -13.13 6.74 6.07
N PHE A 102 -14.16 5.96 6.40
CA PHE A 102 -14.97 5.25 5.41
C PHE A 102 -15.78 6.16 4.48
N ASP A 103 -16.38 7.24 5.00
CA ASP A 103 -17.18 8.16 4.18
C ASP A 103 -16.33 8.86 3.11
N GLU A 104 -15.13 9.27 3.49
CA GLU A 104 -14.15 9.88 2.58
C GLU A 104 -13.64 8.87 1.55
N ALA A 105 -13.40 7.62 1.97
CA ALA A 105 -13.04 6.54 1.06
C ALA A 105 -14.10 6.36 -0.03
N ILE A 106 -15.38 6.28 0.37
CA ILE A 106 -16.51 6.13 -0.55
C ILE A 106 -16.59 7.31 -1.51
N ALA A 107 -16.45 8.54 -1.02
CA ALA A 107 -16.50 9.74 -1.85
C ALA A 107 -15.42 9.73 -2.94
N VAL A 108 -14.17 9.43 -2.58
CA VAL A 108 -13.06 9.37 -3.54
C VAL A 108 -13.24 8.24 -4.55
N LEU A 109 -13.68 7.05 -4.11
CA LEU A 109 -13.84 5.88 -4.98
C LEU A 109 -14.96 6.06 -6.00
N ARG A 110 -16.03 6.78 -5.65
CA ARG A 110 -17.12 7.13 -6.58
C ARG A 110 -16.72 8.16 -7.63
N ALA A 111 -15.69 8.96 -7.33
CA ALA A 111 -15.17 9.95 -8.27
C ALA A 111 -14.19 9.34 -9.30
N VAL A 112 -13.81 8.06 -9.15
CA VAL A 112 -12.94 7.37 -10.12
C VAL A 112 -13.65 7.31 -11.49
N PRO A 113 -13.02 7.79 -12.58
CA PRO A 113 -13.60 7.72 -13.91
C PRO A 113 -13.91 6.29 -14.36
N VAL A 114 -14.98 6.14 -15.14
CA VAL A 114 -15.36 4.88 -15.79
C VAL A 114 -14.51 4.71 -17.05
N ASP A 115 -13.42 3.96 -16.95
CA ASP A 115 -12.46 3.72 -18.04
C ASP A 115 -12.45 2.26 -18.54
N GLY A 116 -13.32 1.41 -17.97
CA GLY A 116 -13.42 -0.02 -18.29
C GLY A 116 -12.51 -0.91 -17.43
N HIS A 117 -11.74 -0.33 -16.51
CA HIS A 117 -10.74 -1.05 -15.73
C HIS A 117 -10.63 -0.56 -14.28
N SER A 118 -10.38 0.73 -14.08
CA SER A 118 -10.16 1.38 -12.80
C SER A 118 -11.41 1.36 -11.92
N GLU A 119 -12.58 1.62 -12.51
CA GLU A 119 -13.86 1.64 -11.79
C GLU A 119 -14.20 0.27 -11.19
N VAL A 120 -13.80 -0.83 -11.84
CA VAL A 120 -14.02 -2.20 -11.34
C VAL A 120 -13.32 -2.39 -10.00
N ARG A 121 -12.09 -1.88 -9.86
CA ARG A 121 -11.36 -1.94 -8.60
C ARG A 121 -11.92 -0.95 -7.58
N ALA A 122 -12.31 0.25 -8.02
CA ALA A 122 -12.90 1.26 -7.14
C ALA A 122 -14.18 0.75 -6.47
N VAL A 123 -15.10 0.14 -7.22
CA VAL A 123 -16.37 -0.44 -6.71
C VAL A 123 -16.12 -1.54 -5.68
N LYS A 124 -15.11 -2.39 -5.90
CA LYS A 124 -14.76 -3.45 -4.93
C LYS A 124 -14.35 -2.85 -3.58
N ILE A 125 -13.50 -1.83 -3.60
CA ILE A 125 -13.05 -1.16 -2.38
C ILE A 125 -14.18 -0.36 -1.75
N GLU A 126 -15.02 0.31 -2.55
CA GLU A 126 -16.19 1.05 -2.05
C GLU A 126 -17.12 0.11 -1.27
N LYS A 127 -17.37 -1.10 -1.80
CA LYS A 127 -18.20 -2.10 -1.12
C LYS A 127 -17.63 -2.49 0.24
N LEU A 128 -16.31 -2.63 0.36
CA LEU A 128 -15.65 -2.89 1.65
C LEU A 128 -15.81 -1.69 2.60
N ALA A 129 -15.57 -0.48 2.11
CA ALA A 129 -15.72 0.74 2.90
C ALA A 129 -17.16 0.92 3.42
N ARG A 130 -18.18 0.65 2.60
CA ARG A 130 -19.60 0.66 3.01
C ARG A 130 -19.93 -0.38 4.08
N GLY A 131 -19.19 -1.49 4.12
CA GLY A 131 -19.28 -2.50 5.17
C GLY A 131 -18.47 -2.17 6.42
N CYS A 132 -17.83 -0.99 6.48
CA CYS A 132 -16.86 -0.59 7.51
C CYS A 132 -15.76 -1.65 7.72
N ASP A 133 -15.40 -2.37 6.64
CA ASP A 133 -14.34 -3.36 6.66
C ASP A 133 -12.99 -2.66 6.81
N SER A 134 -12.30 -2.94 7.90
CA SER A 134 -10.92 -2.50 8.14
C SER A 134 -9.89 -3.59 7.80
N LEU A 135 -10.30 -4.71 7.20
CA LEU A 135 -9.40 -5.82 6.89
C LEU A 135 -8.80 -5.68 5.50
N VAL A 136 -7.56 -6.13 5.37
CA VAL A 136 -6.92 -6.42 4.09
C VAL A 136 -7.25 -7.88 3.74
N ARG A 137 -8.44 -8.14 3.18
CA ARG A 137 -8.82 -9.51 2.78
C ARG A 137 -8.11 -9.92 1.48
N GLU A 138 -7.88 -11.22 1.28
CA GLU A 138 -7.54 -11.75 -0.04
C GLU A 138 -8.60 -11.29 -1.05
N LEU A 139 -8.16 -10.66 -2.14
CA LEU A 139 -9.06 -10.16 -3.21
C LEU A 139 -9.75 -11.29 -3.99
N SER A 140 -9.52 -12.54 -3.59
CA SER A 140 -10.17 -13.75 -4.07
C SER A 140 -9.95 -14.86 -3.05
N ARG A 141 -11.00 -15.58 -2.65
CA ARG A 141 -10.81 -16.92 -2.06
C ARG A 141 -10.08 -17.79 -3.09
N PRO A 142 -9.14 -18.64 -2.69
CA PRO A 142 -8.69 -19.69 -3.58
C PRO A 142 -9.91 -20.56 -3.93
N THR A 143 -10.28 -20.56 -5.20
CA THR A 143 -11.19 -21.55 -5.76
C THR A 143 -10.36 -22.78 -6.08
N TRP A 144 -10.09 -23.59 -5.07
CA TRP A 144 -9.74 -25.00 -5.22
C TRP A 144 -10.39 -25.78 -4.07
#